data_AF-A0A3P7MNF8-F1
#
_entry.id   AF-A0A3P7MNF8-F1
#
_cell.length_a   1.000
_cell.length_b   1.000
_cell.length_c   1.000
_cell.angle_alpha   90.00
_cell.angle_beta   90.00
_cell.angle_gamma   90.00
#
_symmetry.space_group_name_H-M   'P 1'
#
loop_
_entity.id
_entity.type
_entity.pdbx_description
1 polymer ?
#
loop_
_entity_poly.entity_id
_entity_poly.type
_entity_poly.pdbx_seq_one_letter_code
_entity_poly.pdbx_strand_id
1 'polypeptide(L)'
;MIREASSLLQLCKQLDAVADLGPEDDADVEVMAKASALVQHHDAVTDESTFAVTVFNSNSRSFSGLVTIPYSSKQAMVMGPKGDRVPVQLMKTFQVNSLDTNARAPYELVLPVEVGPLGYATYIVDNSTST
;
A
#
# COMPACT_ATOMS: atom_id res chain seq x y z
N MET A 1 8.12 -6.59 -14.65
CA MET A 1 9.36 -7.06 -13.98
C MET A 1 10.48 -6.01 -13.93
N ILE A 2 11.25 -5.69 -14.99
CA ILE A 2 12.38 -4.72 -14.88
C ILE A 2 11.93 -3.32 -14.43
N ARG A 3 10.82 -2.80 -14.98
CA ARG A 3 10.31 -1.46 -14.64
C ARG A 3 9.84 -1.33 -13.18
N GLU A 4 9.25 -2.39 -12.63
CA GLU A 4 8.76 -2.41 -11.24
C GLU A 4 9.92 -2.51 -10.26
N ALA A 5 10.90 -3.37 -10.55
CA ALA A 5 12.11 -3.50 -9.74
C ALA A 5 12.93 -2.20 -9.73
N SER A 6 13.08 -1.54 -10.87
CA SER A 6 13.73 -0.22 -10.95
C SER A 6 12.97 0.86 -10.17
N SER A 7 11.63 0.89 -10.29
CA SER A 7 10.80 1.84 -9.55
C SER A 7 10.96 1.65 -8.05
N LEU A 8 10.88 0.40 -7.57
CA LEU A 8 11.01 0.07 -6.17
C LEU A 8 12.39 0.44 -5.61
N LEU A 9 13.48 0.10 -6.32
CA LEU A 9 14.83 0.47 -5.90
C LEU A 9 15.01 2.00 -5.83
N GLN A 10 14.37 2.72 -6.75
CA GLN A 10 14.40 4.19 -6.74
C GLN A 10 13.62 4.76 -5.55
N LEU A 11 12.49 4.14 -5.14
CA LEU A 11 11.78 4.51 -3.91
C LEU A 11 12.66 4.30 -2.68
N CYS A 12 13.30 3.13 -2.56
CA CYS A 12 14.13 2.79 -1.40
C CYS A 12 15.25 3.82 -1.20
N LYS A 13 15.96 4.19 -2.27
CA LYS A 13 17.02 5.21 -2.21
C LYS A 13 16.53 6.58 -1.76
N GLN A 14 15.32 6.96 -2.17
CA GLN A 14 14.75 8.24 -1.75
C GLN A 14 14.29 8.21 -0.30
N LEU A 15 13.77 7.07 0.17
CA LEU A 15 13.34 6.90 1.55
C LEU A 15 14.55 6.91 2.51
N ASP A 16 15.64 6.24 2.13
CA ASP A 16 16.93 6.26 2.84
C ASP A 16 17.48 7.69 2.97
N ALA A 17 17.54 8.43 1.84
CA ALA A 17 17.98 9.83 1.84
C ALA A 17 17.09 10.76 2.69
N VAL A 18 15.80 10.44 2.87
CA VAL A 18 14.88 11.19 3.74
C VAL A 18 15.06 10.81 5.22
N ALA A 19 15.41 9.55 5.49
CA ALA A 19 15.59 9.04 6.84
C ALA A 19 16.97 9.39 7.43
N ASP A 20 17.93 9.83 6.60
CA ASP A 20 19.32 10.16 6.98
C ASP A 20 19.94 9.02 7.81
N LEU A 21 19.76 7.79 7.33
CA LEU A 21 20.34 6.60 7.94
C LEU A 21 21.86 6.72 7.72
N GLY A 22 22.60 6.90 8.81
CA GLY A 22 24.03 7.17 8.77
C GLY A 22 24.86 6.07 8.08
N PRO A 23 26.19 6.22 8.02
CA PRO A 23 27.08 5.36 7.22
C PRO A 23 27.22 3.89 7.68
N GLU A 24 26.37 3.39 8.58
CA GLU A 24 26.29 1.97 8.92
C GLU A 24 25.41 1.15 7.95
N ASP A 25 24.73 1.81 7.00
CA ASP A 25 23.67 1.22 6.14
C ASP A 25 24.16 0.57 4.81
N ASP A 26 25.47 0.36 4.64
CA ASP A 26 26.04 -0.21 3.41
C ASP A 26 25.61 -1.69 3.16
N ALA A 27 24.93 -2.33 4.13
CA ALA A 27 24.41 -3.70 4.05
C ALA A 27 22.91 -3.78 3.67
N ASP A 28 22.21 -2.64 3.56
CA ASP A 28 20.74 -2.61 3.68
C ASP A 28 19.99 -2.83 2.37
N VAL A 29 20.66 -2.73 1.23
CA VAL A 29 20.02 -3.03 -0.07
C VAL A 29 19.55 -4.49 -0.15
N GLU A 30 20.26 -5.42 0.51
CA GLU A 30 19.89 -6.84 0.53
C GLU A 30 18.78 -7.15 1.56
N VAL A 31 18.84 -6.52 2.74
CA VAL A 31 17.79 -6.63 3.77
C VAL A 31 16.50 -5.98 3.27
N MET A 32 16.58 -4.84 2.59
CA MET A 32 15.46 -4.11 2.01
C MET A 32 14.87 -4.83 0.79
N ALA A 33 15.70 -5.49 -0.02
CA ALA A 33 15.22 -6.40 -1.08
C ALA A 33 14.46 -7.59 -0.48
N LYS A 34 14.95 -8.16 0.63
CA LYS A 34 14.26 -9.23 1.37
C LYS A 34 12.98 -8.71 2.05
N ALA A 35 12.96 -7.51 2.61
CA ALA A 35 11.77 -6.91 3.22
C ALA A 35 10.70 -6.58 2.16
N SER A 36 11.08 -6.03 1.00
CA SER A 36 10.18 -5.87 -0.14
C SER A 36 9.66 -7.21 -0.66
N ALA A 37 10.51 -8.25 -0.68
CA ALA A 37 10.07 -9.60 -1.03
C ALA A 37 9.10 -10.19 0.02
N LEU A 38 9.28 -9.85 1.30
CA LEU A 38 8.39 -10.24 2.40
C LEU A 38 7.03 -9.52 2.33
N VAL A 39 7.00 -8.24 1.95
CA VAL A 39 5.76 -7.47 1.72
C VAL A 39 5.01 -7.97 0.47
N GLN A 40 5.73 -8.55 -0.49
CA GLN A 40 5.12 -9.25 -1.63
C GLN A 40 4.64 -10.67 -1.30
N HIS A 41 4.88 -11.17 -0.08
CA HIS A 41 4.25 -12.40 0.36
C HIS A 41 2.76 -12.13 0.57
N HIS A 42 1.92 -12.88 -0.15
CA HIS A 42 0.46 -12.80 -0.19
C HIS A 42 -0.22 -12.98 1.20
N ASP A 43 0.55 -13.22 2.25
CA ASP A 43 0.10 -13.56 3.60
C ASP A 43 0.22 -12.40 4.61
N ALA A 44 0.74 -11.23 4.20
CA ALA A 44 0.97 -10.12 5.12
C ALA A 44 -0.29 -9.30 5.47
N VAL A 45 -1.41 -9.50 4.76
CA VAL A 45 -2.67 -8.76 4.95
C VAL A 45 -3.82 -9.76 5.15
N THR A 46 -3.78 -10.53 6.22
CA THR A 46 -4.91 -11.39 6.60
C THR A 46 -5.20 -11.25 8.09
N ASP A 47 -6.48 -10.97 8.40
CA ASP A 47 -7.13 -10.96 9.72
C ASP A 47 -6.98 -9.76 10.69
N GLU A 48 -6.45 -8.61 10.28
CA GLU A 48 -6.53 -7.41 11.14
C GLU A 48 -7.81 -6.59 10.98
N SER A 49 -8.40 -6.24 12.12
CA SER A 49 -9.63 -5.42 12.19
C SER A 49 -9.41 -3.97 11.76
N THR A 50 -8.17 -3.49 11.83
CA THR A 50 -7.76 -2.16 11.40
C THR A 50 -6.32 -2.22 10.90
N PHE A 51 -6.05 -1.59 9.77
CA PHE A 51 -4.69 -1.52 9.22
C PHE A 51 -4.39 -0.13 8.64
N ALA A 52 -3.10 0.20 8.58
CA ALA A 52 -2.62 1.46 8.02
C ALA A 52 -2.11 1.25 6.59
N VAL A 53 -2.49 2.16 5.70
CA VAL A 53 -2.03 2.24 4.31
C VAL A 53 -1.21 3.51 4.17
N THR A 54 0.10 3.38 4.05
CA THR A 54 1.00 4.52 3.80
C THR A 54 1.35 4.58 2.32
N VAL A 55 1.03 5.69 1.67
CA VAL A 55 1.32 5.94 0.25
C VAL A 55 2.45 6.94 0.15
N PHE A 56 3.55 6.55 -0.47
CA PHE A 56 4.69 7.41 -0.73
C PHE A 56 4.70 7.89 -2.19
N ASN A 57 4.98 9.17 -2.40
CA ASN A 57 5.10 9.78 -3.71
C ASN A 57 6.54 10.23 -3.96
N SER A 58 7.26 9.44 -4.75
CA SER A 58 8.63 9.72 -5.20
C SER A 58 8.77 10.84 -6.21
N ASN A 59 7.65 11.34 -6.74
CA ASN A 59 7.69 12.41 -7.73
C ASN A 59 7.85 13.77 -7.03
N SER A 60 8.63 14.66 -7.65
CA SER A 60 8.74 16.07 -7.24
C SER A 60 7.51 16.91 -7.57
N ARG A 61 6.35 16.28 -7.77
CA ARG A 61 5.05 16.93 -7.97
C ARG A 61 3.99 16.21 -7.15
N SER A 62 2.95 16.92 -6.74
CA SER A 62 1.82 16.32 -6.04
C SER A 62 1.18 15.21 -6.88
N PHE A 63 0.75 14.16 -6.20
CA PHE A 63 0.03 13.04 -6.80
C PHE A 63 -1.39 13.01 -6.23
N SER A 64 -2.36 12.92 -7.13
CA SER A 64 -3.77 12.64 -6.81
C SER A 64 -4.20 11.48 -7.70
N GLY A 65 -4.72 10.42 -7.10
CA GLY A 65 -5.07 9.22 -7.83
C GLY A 65 -5.88 8.23 -7.01
N LEU A 66 -6.08 7.04 -7.57
CA LEU A 66 -6.77 5.94 -6.92
C LEU A 66 -5.77 4.81 -6.65
N VAL A 67 -5.79 4.28 -5.44
CA VAL A 67 -5.07 3.07 -5.05
C VAL A 67 -6.10 1.96 -4.82
N THR A 68 -5.85 0.79 -5.41
CA THR A 68 -6.73 -0.37 -5.26
C THR A 68 -6.08 -1.39 -4.35
N ILE A 69 -6.81 -1.83 -3.32
CA ILE A 69 -6.32 -2.75 -2.30
C ILE A 69 -7.23 -3.99 -2.28
N PRO A 70 -6.71 -5.22 -2.39
CA PRO A 70 -7.49 -6.43 -2.17
C PRO A 70 -8.10 -6.42 -0.76
N TYR A 71 -9.41 -6.64 -0.65
CA TYR A 71 -10.15 -6.45 0.59
C TYR A 71 -11.19 -7.54 0.82
N SER A 72 -11.25 -8.07 2.04
CA SER A 72 -12.05 -9.26 2.32
C SER A 72 -13.49 -8.95 2.75
N SER A 73 -13.74 -7.73 3.24
CA SER A 73 -15.02 -7.38 3.85
C SER A 73 -15.94 -6.59 2.94
N LYS A 74 -17.23 -6.60 3.28
CA LYS A 74 -18.29 -5.89 2.54
C LYS A 74 -18.37 -4.40 2.86
N GLN A 75 -17.70 -3.97 3.91
CA GLN A 75 -17.69 -2.59 4.39
C GLN A 75 -16.28 -2.20 4.79
N ALA A 76 -15.95 -0.94 4.52
CA ALA A 76 -14.70 -0.32 4.92
C ALA A 76 -14.98 1.12 5.33
N MET A 77 -14.43 1.55 6.46
CA MET A 77 -14.34 2.95 6.80
C MET A 77 -12.88 3.37 6.68
N VAL A 78 -12.61 4.46 5.97
CA VAL A 78 -11.24 4.97 5.82
C VAL A 78 -11.12 6.37 6.41
N MET A 79 -10.14 6.53 7.29
CA MET A 79 -9.72 7.82 7.83
C MET A 79 -8.48 8.30 7.08
N GLY A 80 -8.52 9.54 6.62
CA GLY A 80 -7.42 10.22 5.96
C GLY A 80 -6.35 10.72 6.94
N PRO A 81 -5.23 11.21 6.42
CA PRO A 81 -4.10 11.70 7.23
C PRO A 81 -4.44 12.92 8.10
N LYS A 82 -5.54 13.64 7.79
CA LYS A 82 -6.02 14.78 8.58
C LYS A 82 -7.11 14.37 9.59
N GLY A 83 -7.38 13.07 9.72
CA GLY A 83 -8.45 12.53 10.56
C GLY A 83 -9.86 12.66 9.94
N ASP A 84 -9.96 13.11 8.69
CA ASP A 84 -11.21 13.22 7.95
C ASP A 84 -11.64 11.85 7.39
N ARG A 85 -12.95 11.66 7.19
CA ARG A 85 -13.46 10.44 6.55
C ARG A 85 -13.31 10.54 5.04
N VAL A 86 -12.64 9.57 4.44
CA VAL A 86 -12.43 9.50 3.00
C VAL A 86 -13.52 8.60 2.38
N PRO A 87 -14.29 9.10 1.40
CA PRO A 87 -15.25 8.26 0.70
C PRO A 87 -14.50 7.24 -0.18
N VAL A 88 -14.84 5.97 -0.02
CA VAL A 88 -14.22 4.85 -0.73
C VAL A 88 -15.26 4.06 -1.50
N GLN A 89 -14.80 3.35 -2.53
CA GLN A 89 -15.64 2.45 -3.31
C GLN A 89 -15.16 1.02 -3.14
N LEU A 90 -16.10 0.10 -2.89
CA LEU A 90 -15.85 -1.33 -2.88
C LEU A 90 -16.37 -1.94 -4.17
N MET A 91 -15.49 -2.63 -4.89
CA MET A 91 -15.81 -3.35 -6.12
C MET A 91 -15.66 -4.85 -5.89
N LYS A 92 -16.45 -5.68 -6.59
CA LYS A 92 -16.23 -7.13 -6.56
C LYS A 92 -15.02 -7.46 -7.42
N THR A 93 -14.14 -8.30 -6.89
CA THR A 93 -13.00 -8.81 -7.65
C THR A 93 -13.51 -9.67 -8.81
N PHE A 94 -13.09 -9.37 -10.03
CA PHE A 94 -13.40 -10.22 -11.18
C PHE A 94 -12.60 -11.51 -11.09
N GLN A 95 -13.29 -12.63 -10.92
CA GLN A 95 -12.67 -13.96 -10.88
C GLN A 95 -12.56 -14.52 -12.30
N VAL A 96 -11.34 -14.86 -12.69
CA VAL A 96 -11.03 -15.48 -13.99
C VAL A 96 -10.65 -16.93 -13.72
N ASN A 97 -11.33 -17.88 -14.37
CA ASN A 97 -11.16 -19.33 -14.11
C ASN A 97 -9.75 -19.87 -14.43
N SER A 98 -8.89 -19.07 -15.06
CA SER A 98 -7.51 -19.42 -15.42
C SER A 98 -6.47 -19.07 -14.36
N LEU A 99 -6.88 -18.48 -13.23
CA LEU A 99 -6.00 -18.08 -12.12
C LEU A 99 -6.48 -18.78 -10.84
N ASP A 100 -5.56 -19.19 -9.97
CA ASP A 100 -5.94 -19.76 -8.68
C ASP A 100 -6.70 -18.72 -7.85
N THR A 101 -7.98 -18.98 -7.60
CA THR A 101 -8.91 -18.05 -6.95
C THR A 101 -9.02 -18.27 -5.45
N ASN A 102 -8.45 -19.35 -4.90
CA ASN A 102 -8.63 -19.72 -3.49
C ASN A 102 -7.96 -18.76 -2.52
N ALA A 103 -6.95 -18.00 -2.97
CA ALA A 103 -6.28 -17.00 -2.14
C ALA A 103 -6.81 -15.57 -2.37
N ARG A 104 -7.71 -15.31 -3.34
CA ARG A 104 -8.06 -13.93 -3.69
C ARG A 104 -9.12 -13.32 -2.79
N ALA A 105 -8.88 -12.07 -2.37
CA ALA A 105 -9.87 -11.27 -1.68
C ALA A 105 -11.12 -11.05 -2.57
N PRO A 106 -12.34 -11.22 -2.04
CA PRO A 106 -13.60 -11.09 -2.80
C PRO A 106 -13.93 -9.67 -3.26
N TYR A 107 -13.32 -8.66 -2.64
CA TYR A 107 -13.52 -7.26 -2.98
C TYR A 107 -12.20 -6.55 -3.27
N GLU A 108 -12.31 -5.43 -3.97
CA GLU A 108 -11.25 -4.45 -4.18
C GLU A 108 -11.71 -3.11 -3.58
N LEU A 109 -10.95 -2.62 -2.61
CA LEU A 109 -11.13 -1.30 -2.01
C LEU A 109 -10.42 -0.26 -2.87
N VAL A 110 -11.18 0.64 -3.48
CA VAL A 110 -10.68 1.76 -4.28
C VAL A 110 -10.62 3.00 -3.40
N LEU A 111 -9.41 3.41 -3.08
CA LEU A 111 -9.08 4.50 -2.18
C LEU A 111 -8.55 5.71 -2.97
N PRO A 112 -9.24 6.86 -2.94
CA PRO A 112 -8.68 8.12 -3.40
C PRO A 112 -7.55 8.58 -2.49
N VAL A 113 -6.39 8.90 -3.07
CA VAL A 113 -5.21 9.35 -2.35
C VAL A 113 -4.69 10.67 -2.89
N GLU A 114 -4.22 11.51 -1.98
CA GLU A 114 -3.55 12.78 -2.28
C GLU A 114 -2.25 12.83 -1.48
N VAL A 115 -1.12 12.95 -2.18
CA VAL A 115 0.20 12.97 -1.57
C VAL A 115 1.00 14.13 -2.15
N GLY A 116 1.62 14.93 -1.28
CA GLY A 116 2.49 16.02 -1.68
C GLY A 116 3.73 15.54 -2.47
N PRO A 117 4.50 16.48 -3.06
CA PRO A 117 5.78 16.18 -3.71
C PRO A 117 6.76 15.55 -2.72
N LEU A 118 7.44 14.47 -3.10
CA LEU A 118 8.43 13.77 -2.26
C LEU A 118 7.92 13.47 -0.83
N GLY A 119 6.63 13.19 -0.70
CA GLY A 119 5.95 13.04 0.59
C GLY A 119 5.28 11.69 0.76
N TYR A 120 4.65 11.50 1.93
CA TYR A 120 3.78 10.36 2.20
C TYR A 120 2.46 10.82 2.84
N ALA A 121 1.45 9.97 2.72
CA ALA A 121 0.18 10.11 3.45
C ALA A 121 -0.23 8.74 3.99
N THR A 122 -0.74 8.71 5.22
CA THR A 122 -1.23 7.48 5.87
C THR A 122 -2.74 7.53 5.99
N TYR A 123 -3.38 6.44 5.58
CA TYR A 123 -4.81 6.21 5.66
C TYR A 123 -5.07 5.03 6.58
N ILE A 124 -6.03 5.15 7.48
CA ILE A 124 -6.40 4.06 8.40
C ILE A 124 -7.67 3.43 7.88
N VAL A 125 -7.62 2.13 7.57
CA VAL A 125 -8.75 1.33 7.11
C VAL A 125 -9.28 0.53 8.29
N ASP A 126 -10.55 0.73 8.61
CA ASP A 126 -11.25 0.08 9.71
C ASP A 126 -12.35 -0.84 9.15
N ASN A 127 -12.31 -2.09 9.60
CA ASN A 127 -13.20 -3.18 9.24
C ASN A 127 -14.20 -3.54 10.37
N SER A 128 -14.16 -2.84 11.51
CA SER A 128 -14.95 -3.14 12.72
C SER A 128 -16.47 -2.97 12.55
N THR A 129 -16.93 -2.31 11.48
CA THR A 129 -18.37 -2.15 11.20
C THR A 129 -18.99 -3.32 10.44
N SER A 130 -18.22 -4.33 10.05
CA SER A 130 -18.70 -5.51 9.31
C SER A 130 -19.31 -6.56 10.24
N THR A 131 -20.38 -6.22 10.96
CA THR A 131 -21.29 -7.21 11.61
C THR A 131 -22.27 -7.80 10.61
#